data_AF-A0A7J8ML18-F1
#
_entry.id   AF-A0A7J8ML18-F1
#
_cell.length_a   1.000
_cell.length_b   1.000
_cell.length_c   1.000
_cell.angle_alpha   90.00
_cell.angle_beta   90.00
_cell.angle_gamma   90.00
#
_symmetry.space_group_name_H-M   'P 1'
#
loop_
_entity.id
_entity.type
_entity.pdbx_description
1 polymer ?
#
loop_
_entity_poly.entity_id
_entity_poly.type
_entity_poly.pdbx_seq_one_letter_code
_entity_poly.pdbx_strand_id
1 'polypeptide(L)' 'MRCIHVGLLCGQDNPVDRPTILDALSMMYSEGNQLPTPKPPAYYFSRNRDEPEIVECELQIFSPNNLSITEMEAR' A
#
# COMPACT_ATOMS: atom_id res chain seq x y z
N MET A 1 -16.12 7.59 -3.06
CA MET A 1 -14.80 6.91 -3.05
C MET A 1 -13.64 7.88 -2.77
N ARG A 2 -13.78 8.83 -1.83
CA ARG A 2 -12.70 9.79 -1.49
C ARG A 2 -11.70 9.21 -0.50
N CYS A 3 -12.17 8.47 0.49
CA CYS A 3 -11.33 7.84 1.51
C CYS A 3 -10.23 6.94 0.91
N ILE A 4 -10.53 6.21 -0.16
CA ILE A 4 -9.53 5.39 -0.88
C ILE A 4 -8.46 6.29 -1.49
N HIS A 5 -8.87 7.34 -2.21
CA HIS A 5 -7.95 8.27 -2.85
C HIS A 5 -7.05 9.00 -1.82
N VAL A 6 -7.63 9.47 -0.73
CA VAL A 6 -6.89 10.09 0.39
C VAL A 6 -5.98 9.05 1.06
N GLY A 7 -6.44 7.82 1.26
CA GLY A 7 -5.62 6.73 1.78
C GLY A 7 -4.38 6.44 0.92
N LEU A 8 -4.54 6.45 -0.41
CA LEU A 8 -3.43 6.32 -1.35
C LEU A 8 -2.44 7.50 -1.30
N LEU A 9 -2.90 8.71 -0.97
CA LEU A 9 -2.04 9.87 -0.74
C LEU A 9 -1.30 9.79 0.62
N CYS A 10 -1.96 9.29 1.66
CA CYS A 10 -1.31 9.08 2.97
C CYS A 10 -0.22 8.01 2.93
N GLY A 11 -0.36 7.02 2.05
CA GLY A 11 0.59 5.92 1.86
C GLY A 11 1.70 6.18 0.83
N GLN A 12 1.91 7.42 0.40
CA GLN A 12 2.95 7.74 -0.59
C GLN A 12 4.35 7.38 -0.05
N ASP A 13 5.19 6.87 -0.95
CA ASP A 13 6.55 6.43 -0.63
C ASP A 13 7.39 7.58 -0.06
N ASN A 14 7.44 8.69 -0.80
CA ASN A 14 8.11 9.90 -0.36
C ASN A 14 7.27 10.65 0.69
N PRO A 15 7.79 10.93 1.90
CA PRO A 15 7.07 11.63 2.95
C PRO A 15 6.54 13.01 2.57
N VAL A 16 7.23 13.71 1.65
CA VAL A 16 6.82 15.07 1.22
C VAL A 16 5.54 15.07 0.39
N ASP A 17 5.17 13.92 -0.18
CA ASP A 17 3.94 13.76 -0.96
C ASP A 17 2.74 13.37 -0.08
N ARG A 18 2.97 13.08 1.21
CA ARG A 18 1.90 12.74 2.15
C ARG A 18 1.19 14.02 2.61
N PRO A 19 -0.14 14.06 2.57
CA PRO A 19 -0.88 15.18 3.14
C PRO A 19 -0.65 15.25 4.64
N THR A 20 -0.68 16.47 5.20
CA THR A 20 -0.76 16.61 6.65
C THR A 20 -2.08 16.06 7.17
N ILE A 21 -2.19 15.77 8.47
CA ILE A 21 -3.44 15.25 9.03
C ILE A 21 -4.61 16.22 8.82
N LEU A 22 -4.35 17.53 8.88
CA LEU A 22 -5.36 18.56 8.61
C LEU A 22 -5.78 18.56 7.14
N ASP A 23 -4.83 18.44 6.21
CA ASP A 23 -5.12 18.37 4.79
C ASP A 23 -5.91 17.11 4.45
N ALA A 24 -5.54 15.96 5.02
CA ALA A 24 -6.25 14.70 4.84
C ALA A 24 -7.71 14.81 5.32
N LEU A 25 -7.95 15.41 6.49
CA LEU A 25 -9.31 15.66 7.00
C LEU A 25 -10.06 16.62 6.07
N SER A 26 -9.44 17.72 5.64
CA SER A 26 -10.03 18.66 4.69
C SER A 26 -10.41 18.00 3.37
N MET A 27 -9.54 17.13 2.84
CA MET A 27 -9.79 16.34 1.62
C MET A 27 -10.93 15.32 1.80
N MET A 28 -11.12 14.80 3.01
CA MET A 28 -12.20 13.86 3.33
C MET A 28 -13.56 14.55 3.48
N TYR A 29 -13.60 15.71 4.12
CA TYR A 29 -14.85 16.43 4.42
C TYR A 29 -15.25 17.46 3.36
N SER A 30 -14.34 17.88 2.48
CA SER A 30 -14.67 18.76 1.36
C SER A 30 -15.27 17.97 0.21
N GLU A 31 -16.56 18.22 -0.10
CA GLU A 31 -17.24 17.51 -1.19
C GLU A 31 -16.88 18.01 -2.59
N GLY A 32 -16.19 19.15 -2.71
CA GLY A 32 -15.96 19.84 -3.99
C GLY A 32 -14.54 19.84 -4.56
N ASN A 33 -13.51 19.49 -3.78
CA ASN A 33 -12.12 19.69 -4.22
C ASN A 33 -11.63 18.51 -5.06
N GLN A 34 -11.00 18.80 -6.20
CA GLN A 34 -10.22 17.83 -6.95
C GLN A 34 -9.01 17.43 -6.11
N LEU A 35 -8.85 16.12 -5.89
CA LEU A 35 -7.74 15.57 -5.14
C LEU A 35 -6.56 15.32 -6.09
N PRO A 36 -5.30 15.54 -5.64
CA PRO A 36 -4.13 15.25 -6.45
C PRO A 36 -4.06 13.74 -6.75
N THR A 37 -3.65 13.36 -7.96
CA THR A 37 -3.53 11.94 -8.32
C THR A 37 -2.38 11.29 -7.53
N PRO A 38 -2.63 10.16 -6.82
CA PRO A 38 -1.58 9.44 -6.12
C PRO A 38 -0.52 8.96 -7.11
N LYS A 39 0.76 9.03 -6.72
CA LYS A 39 1.83 8.43 -7.52
C LYS A 39 1.70 6.90 -7.44
N PRO A 40 2.13 6.17 -8.48
CA PRO A 40 2.22 4.72 -8.40
C PRO A 40 3.14 4.34 -7.22
N PRO A 41 2.81 3.25 -6.50
CA PRO A 41 3.68 2.75 -5.44
C PRO A 41 5.08 2.43 -6.01
N ALA A 42 6.11 2.56 -5.18
CA ALA A 42 7.51 2.29 -5.57
C ALA A 42 7.71 0.91 -6.21
N TYR A 43 6.79 -0.02 -5.92
CA TYR A 43 6.71 -1.31 -6.56
C TYR A 43 5.35 -1.47 -7.26
N TYR A 44 5.29 -1.14 -8.55
CA TYR A 44 4.13 -1.41 -9.41
C TYR A 44 4.49 -2.57 -10.35
N PHE A 45 3.93 -3.75 -10.11
CA PHE A 45 3.94 -4.81 -11.12
C PHE A 45 3.02 -4.36 -12.26
N SER A 46 3.60 -3.90 -13.37
CA SER A 46 2.85 -3.88 -14.63
C SER A 46 2.57 -5.33 -14.97
N ARG A 47 1.37 -5.81 -14.66
CA ARG A 47 0.89 -7.10 -15.15
C ARG A 47 0.66 -6.90 -16.64
N ASN A 48 1.74 -6.99 -17.41
CA ASN A 48 1.69 -7.10 -18.85
C ASN A 48 0.74 -8.27 -19.13
N ARG A 49 -0.31 -8.03 -19.91
CA ARG A 49 -1.39 -9.01 -20.14
C ARG A 49 -0.95 -10.17 -21.03
N ASP A 50 0.31 -10.18 -21.44
CA ASP A 50 0.95 -11.22 -22.19
C ASP A 50 2.17 -11.69 -21.38
N GLU A 51 2.19 -12.98 -21.02
CA GLU A 51 3.19 -13.74 -20.25
C GLU A 51 3.18 -13.63 -18.71
N PRO A 52 3.20 -14.77 -17.97
CA PRO A 52 3.42 -14.79 -16.55
C PRO A 52 4.91 -14.71 -16.28
N GLU A 53 5.51 -13.54 -16.41
CA GLU A 53 6.81 -13.32 -15.78
C GLU A 53 6.54 -13.17 -14.28
N ILE A 54 6.55 -14.31 -13.59
CA ILE A 54 6.62 -14.36 -12.13
C ILE A 54 7.99 -13.79 -11.81
N VAL A 55 8.08 -12.47 -11.72
CA VAL A 55 9.14 -11.85 -10.95
C VAL A 55 8.81 -12.29 -9.54
N GLU A 56 9.51 -13.32 -9.06
CA GLU A 56 9.65 -13.58 -7.64
C GLU A 56 10.17 -12.26 -7.07
N CYS A 57 9.24 -11.41 -6.63
CA CYS A 57 9.50 -10.64 -5.44
C CYS A 57 9.95 -11.71 -4.46
N GLU A 58 11.25 -11.75 -4.22
CA GLU A 58 11.77 -11.98 -2.88
C GLU A 58 10.88 -11.12 -2.00
N LEU A 59 9.75 -11.68 -1.57
CA LEU A 59 8.98 -11.18 -0.47
C LEU A 59 9.99 -11.34 0.65
N GLN A 60 10.84 -10.34 0.83
CA GLN A 60 11.46 -10.07 2.11
C GLN A 60 10.27 -9.77 3.00
N ILE A 61 9.68 -10.86 3.48
CA ILE A 61 8.74 -10.91 4.57
C ILE A 61 9.58 -10.37 5.72
N PHE A 62 9.59 -9.04 5.88
CA PHE A 62 10.11 -8.37 7.06
C PHE A 62 9.09 -8.60 8.19
N SER A 63 8.88 -9.86 8.55
CA SER A 63 8.35 -10.23 9.85
C SER A 63 9.55 -10.77 10.62
N PRO A 64 10.10 -10.03 11.60
CA PRO A 64 11.21 -10.50 12.43
C PRO A 64 10.80 -11.66 13.35
N ASN A 65 9.52 -12.03 13.35
CA ASN A 65 9.00 -13.15 14.12
C ASN A 65 9.25 -14.43 13.32
N ASN A 66 10.35 -15.13 13.61
CA ASN A 66 10.57 -16.50 13.18
C ASN A 66 9.44 -17.38 13.73
N LEU A 67 8.43 -17.65 12.91
CA LEU A 67 7.35 -18.56 13.26
C LEU A 67 7.91 -19.99 13.32
N SER A 68 8.00 -20.55 14.53
CA SER A 68 8.36 -21.96 14.72
C SER A 68 7.08 -22.78 14.74
N ILE A 69 6.89 -23.64 13.73
CA ILE A 69 5.78 -24.60 13.71
C ILE A 69 6.16 -25.76 14.65
N THR A 70 5.34 -26.00 15.68
CA THR A 70 5.47 -27.18 16.53
C THR A 70 4.36 -28.18 16.19
N GLU A 71 4.73 -29.42 15.89
CA GLU A 71 3.76 -30.51 15.68
C GLU A 71 3.13 -30.92 17.02
N MET A 72 1.80 -31.09 17.03
CA MET A 72 1.09 -31.64 18.19
C MET A 72 1.02 -33.16 18.07
N GLU A 73 1.47 -33.87 19.10
CA GLU A 73 1.34 -35.33 19.21
C GLU A 73 0.08 -35.68 20.04
N ALA A 74 -0.81 -36.49 19.46
CA ALA A 74 -1.98 -37.01 20.16
C ALA A 74 -1.57 -38.20 21.05
N ARG A 75 -2.05 -38.22 22.31
CA ARG A 75 -1.88 -39.34 23.25
C ARG A 75 -3.07 -40.29 23.21
#